data_AF-A0A376FET8-F1
#
_entry.id   AF-A0A376FET8-F1
#
_cell.length_a   1.000
_cell.length_b   1.000
_cell.length_c   1.000
_cell.angle_alpha   90.00
_cell.angle_beta   90.00
_cell.angle_gamma   90.00
#
_symmetry.space_group_name_H-M   'P 1'
#
loop_
_entity.id
_entity.type
_entity.pdbx_description
1 polymer ?
#
loop_
_entity_poly.entity_id
_entity_poly.type
_entity_poly.pdbx_seq_one_letter_code
_entity_poly.pdbx_strand_id
1 'polypeptide(L)'
;MRASIMLTLWGSRCWSPITTCRGETLPDAKRLLTPTCATAISHRNPSQAWGVAFYLMLALRTLLRDKGWFDSRGIAVPNLAEYLDLVALGTVADVVPLDTNNRILTWQGLSRIRAGKCRPGIKALLEIANRDPLKLAASDLGFALGPRLNAAGSWTICPSAWRCCCATTSVKRACWPTSWTR
;
A
#
# COMPACT_ATOMS: atom_id res chain seq x y z
N MET A 1 20.53 25.60 10.74
CA MET A 1 21.22 24.36 10.31
C MET A 1 20.39 23.71 9.22
N ARG A 2 20.89 23.78 7.98
CA ARG A 2 20.19 23.41 6.74
C ARG A 2 20.34 21.90 6.47
N ALA A 3 19.24 21.21 6.18
CA ALA A 3 19.22 19.86 5.67
C ALA A 3 19.65 19.86 4.19
N SER A 4 20.95 20.04 3.96
CA SER A 4 21.63 19.70 2.73
C SER A 4 21.93 18.21 2.75
N ILE A 5 20.97 17.37 2.34
CA ILE A 5 21.25 15.99 1.95
C ILE A 5 20.66 15.78 0.56
N MET A 6 21.58 15.84 -0.41
CA MET A 6 21.59 15.13 -1.69
C MET A 6 20.36 15.28 -2.61
N LEU A 7 20.25 16.45 -3.24
CA LEU A 7 19.50 16.65 -4.49
C LEU A 7 20.43 16.71 -5.72
N THR A 8 21.68 16.27 -5.57
CA THR A 8 22.77 16.47 -6.55
C THR A 8 23.26 15.17 -7.21
N LEU A 9 22.35 14.26 -7.56
CA LEU A 9 22.67 13.12 -8.43
C LEU A 9 21.65 12.93 -9.58
N TRP A 10 20.93 13.99 -9.96
CA TRP A 10 20.21 14.04 -11.24
C TRP A 10 21.08 14.70 -12.33
N GLY A 11 22.35 14.31 -12.36
CA GLY A 11 23.33 14.77 -13.33
C GLY A 11 23.48 13.77 -14.46
N SER A 12 23.10 14.19 -15.66
CA SER A 12 23.54 13.73 -16.99
C SER A 12 24.59 12.61 -17.03
N ARG A 13 24.19 11.42 -17.50
CA ARG A 13 24.97 10.23 -17.95
C ARG A 13 24.76 8.97 -17.10
N CYS A 14 23.75 8.20 -17.47
CA CYS A 14 23.73 6.74 -17.38
C CYS A 14 22.73 6.23 -18.43
N TRP A 15 23.11 6.30 -19.70
CA TRP A 15 22.52 5.47 -20.75
C TRP A 15 23.43 4.26 -20.88
N SER A 16 22.97 3.10 -20.44
CA SER A 16 23.57 1.79 -20.73
C SER A 16 22.45 0.76 -20.84
N PRO A 17 22.62 -0.26 -21.69
CA PRO A 17 21.51 -0.97 -22.30
C PRO A 17 20.89 -1.99 -21.35
N ILE A 18 19.56 -2.03 -21.41
CA ILE A 18 18.65 -3.17 -21.17
C ILE A 18 19.16 -4.16 -20.12
N THR A 19 18.68 -4.00 -18.89
CA THR A 19 18.65 -5.09 -17.91
C THR A 19 17.21 -5.58 -17.79
N THR A 20 17.02 -6.86 -18.05
CA THR A 20 15.74 -7.53 -18.27
C THR A 20 14.86 -7.55 -17.01
N CYS A 21 13.73 -6.83 -17.04
CA CYS A 21 12.56 -7.26 -16.26
C CYS A 21 12.00 -8.52 -16.91
N ARG A 22 11.33 -9.40 -16.15
CA ARG A 22 10.64 -10.56 -16.74
C ARG A 22 9.64 -10.08 -17.80
N GLY A 23 9.96 -10.34 -19.07
CA GLY A 23 9.25 -9.89 -20.27
C GLY A 23 10.24 -9.36 -21.31
N GLU A 24 10.23 -9.91 -22.53
CA GLU A 24 11.20 -9.58 -23.59
C GLU A 24 11.04 -8.15 -24.16
N THR A 25 9.93 -7.46 -23.85
CA THR A 25 9.66 -6.09 -24.28
C THR A 25 9.09 -5.26 -23.14
N LEU A 26 9.64 -4.07 -22.93
CA LEU A 26 9.09 -3.10 -21.99
C LEU A 26 7.91 -2.35 -22.64
N PRO A 27 6.82 -2.07 -21.90
CA PRO A 27 5.73 -1.27 -22.42
C PRO A 27 6.19 0.17 -22.68
N ASP A 28 5.60 0.81 -23.69
CA ASP A 28 5.82 2.23 -23.97
C ASP A 28 5.27 3.07 -22.81
N ALA A 29 6.16 3.48 -21.91
CA ALA A 29 5.83 4.21 -20.70
C ALA A 29 6.85 5.33 -20.47
N LYS A 30 6.36 6.56 -20.21
CA LYS A 30 7.22 7.72 -19.91
C LYS A 30 8.16 7.49 -18.72
N ARG A 31 7.73 6.70 -17.73
CA ARG A 31 8.56 6.20 -16.62
C ARG A 31 7.99 4.88 -16.10
N LEU A 32 8.86 3.88 -15.96
CA LEU A 32 8.53 2.59 -15.37
C LEU A 32 9.00 2.56 -13.92
N LEU A 33 8.07 2.30 -12.99
CA LEU A 33 8.36 2.10 -11.57
C LEU A 33 8.08 0.64 -11.23
N THR A 34 9.11 -0.19 -11.30
CA THR A 34 9.01 -1.60 -10.88
C THR A 34 10.08 -1.90 -9.84
N PRO A 35 9.76 -2.68 -8.80
CA PRO A 35 10.74 -3.09 -7.80
C PRO A 35 11.78 -4.06 -8.42
N THR A 36 11.47 -4.64 -9.58
CA THR A 36 12.31 -5.61 -10.29
C THR A 36 13.22 -5.01 -11.39
N CYS A 37 12.96 -3.81 -11.92
CA CYS A 37 13.88 -3.16 -12.91
C CYS A 37 14.71 -1.99 -12.37
N ALA A 38 14.67 -1.69 -11.07
CA ALA A 38 15.41 -0.54 -10.56
C ALA A 38 16.81 -0.95 -10.07
N THR A 39 17.84 -0.76 -10.91
CA THR A 39 19.25 -0.79 -10.49
C THR A 39 19.63 0.37 -9.54
N ALA A 40 18.69 1.24 -9.14
CA ALA A 40 18.96 2.40 -8.30
C ALA A 40 17.86 2.75 -7.28
N ILE A 41 17.15 1.76 -6.72
CA ILE A 41 16.39 1.97 -5.47
C ILE A 41 17.15 1.24 -4.35
N SER A 42 17.97 2.01 -3.63
CA SER A 42 18.73 1.58 -2.46
C SER A 42 17.86 0.88 -1.41
N HIS A 43 18.25 -0.32 -0.95
CA HIS A 43 17.94 -1.00 0.35
C HIS A 43 16.53 -0.90 0.96
N ARG A 44 15.54 -0.46 0.19
CA ARG A 44 14.14 -0.27 0.59
C ARG A 44 13.33 -0.84 -0.55
N ASN A 45 13.20 -2.16 -0.57
CA ASN A 45 12.40 -2.86 -1.55
C ASN A 45 10.98 -2.98 -1.01
N PRO A 46 10.02 -2.10 -1.36
CA PRO A 46 8.62 -2.46 -1.25
C PRO A 46 8.38 -3.67 -2.16
N SER A 47 8.25 -4.85 -1.57
CA SER A 47 8.29 -6.11 -2.32
C SER A 47 7.03 -6.38 -3.17
N GLN A 48 6.09 -5.44 -3.23
CA GLN A 48 4.90 -5.55 -4.09
C GLN A 48 4.35 -4.18 -4.52
N ALA A 49 3.42 -4.21 -5.47
CA ALA A 49 2.77 -3.05 -6.10
C ALA A 49 2.20 -2.03 -5.10
N TRP A 50 1.65 -2.47 -3.96
CA TRP A 50 1.11 -1.58 -2.93
C TRP A 50 2.18 -0.73 -2.25
N GLY A 51 3.38 -1.26 -2.03
CA GLY A 51 4.47 -0.53 -1.39
C GLY A 51 5.08 0.50 -2.34
N VAL A 52 5.22 0.15 -3.63
CA VAL A 52 5.62 1.11 -4.67
C VAL A 52 4.62 2.27 -4.75
N ALA A 53 3.32 1.98 -4.74
CA ALA A 53 2.29 2.99 -4.72
C ALA A 53 2.38 3.88 -3.47
N PHE A 54 2.60 3.30 -2.29
CA PHE A 54 2.74 4.06 -1.05
C PHE A 54 3.96 4.99 -1.06
N TYR A 55 5.14 4.49 -1.46
CA TYR A 55 6.34 5.32 -1.56
C TYR A 55 6.23 6.38 -2.66
N LEU A 56 5.56 6.08 -3.77
CA LEU A 56 5.26 7.07 -4.80
C LEU A 56 4.37 8.19 -4.27
N MET A 57 3.29 7.85 -3.54
CA MET A 57 2.45 8.85 -2.88
C MET A 57 3.24 9.69 -1.88
N LEU A 58 4.16 9.08 -1.12
CA LEU A 58 5.02 9.77 -0.17
C LEU A 58 5.97 10.76 -0.87
N ALA A 59 6.63 10.31 -1.94
CA ALA A 59 7.54 11.15 -2.72
C ALA A 59 6.79 12.31 -3.40
N LEU A 60 5.63 12.02 -4.01
CA LEU A 60 4.79 13.03 -4.65
C LEU A 60 4.28 14.07 -3.67
N ARG A 61 3.75 13.64 -2.52
CA ARG A 61 3.30 14.56 -1.47
C ARG A 61 4.42 15.48 -1.01
N THR A 62 5.62 14.93 -0.82
CA THR A 62 6.79 15.70 -0.40
C THR A 62 7.14 16.75 -1.45
N LEU A 63 7.24 16.36 -2.72
CA LEU A 63 7.53 17.27 -3.82
C LEU A 63 6.49 18.38 -3.98
N LEU A 64 5.19 18.06 -3.88
CA LEU A 64 4.13 19.05 -4.02
C LEU A 64 4.08 20.02 -2.84
N ARG A 65 4.35 19.52 -1.62
CA ARG A 65 4.46 20.36 -0.43
C ARG A 65 5.64 21.33 -0.54
N ASP A 66 6.81 20.84 -0.95
CA ASP A 66 8.02 21.65 -1.07
C ASP A 66 7.87 22.73 -2.17
N LYS A 67 7.00 22.49 -3.16
CA LYS A 67 6.61 23.48 -4.17
C LYS A 67 5.50 24.45 -3.74
N GLY A 68 4.99 24.36 -2.51
CA GLY A 68 3.85 25.17 -2.05
C GLY A 68 2.54 24.90 -2.84
N TRP A 69 2.45 23.77 -3.54
CA TRP A 69 1.32 23.46 -4.43
C TRP A 69 0.01 23.31 -3.67
N PHE A 70 0.06 22.73 -2.47
CA PHE A 70 -1.11 22.59 -1.59
C PHE A 70 -1.62 23.96 -1.11
N ASP A 71 -0.72 24.82 -0.64
CA ASP A 71 -1.08 26.15 -0.12
C ASP A 71 -1.65 27.04 -1.23
N SER A 72 -1.02 27.07 -2.41
CA SER A 72 -1.50 27.83 -3.57
C SER A 72 -2.89 27.42 -4.07
N ARG A 73 -3.35 26.22 -3.74
CA ARG A 73 -4.69 25.73 -4.09
C ARG A 73 -5.65 25.71 -2.90
N GLY A 74 -5.21 26.10 -1.70
CA GLY A 74 -6.00 26.01 -0.48
C GLY A 74 -6.39 24.58 -0.11
N ILE A 75 -5.58 23.59 -0.49
CA ILE A 75 -5.84 22.16 -0.23
C ILE A 75 -4.99 21.72 0.96
N ALA A 76 -5.61 21.08 1.97
CA ALA A 76 -4.86 20.52 3.09
C ALA A 76 -3.93 19.38 2.63
N VAL A 77 -2.72 19.33 3.18
CA VAL A 77 -1.75 18.29 2.85
C VAL A 77 -2.27 16.92 3.33
N PRO A 78 -2.34 15.89 2.46
CA PRO A 78 -2.91 14.60 2.84
C PRO A 78 -2.04 13.85 3.85
N ASN A 79 -2.69 13.27 4.86
CA ASN A 79 -2.04 12.42 5.85
C ASN A 79 -1.96 10.97 5.35
N LEU A 80 -0.81 10.58 4.81
CA LEU A 80 -0.62 9.23 4.27
C LEU A 80 -0.69 8.12 5.33
N ALA A 81 -0.62 8.46 6.63
CA ALA A 81 -0.83 7.49 7.69
C ALA A 81 -2.22 6.83 7.61
N GLU A 82 -3.19 7.48 6.95
CA GLU A 82 -4.54 6.93 6.73
C GLU A 82 -4.60 5.70 5.84
N TYR A 83 -3.55 5.41 5.07
CA TYR A 83 -3.49 4.25 4.19
C TYR A 83 -2.65 3.10 4.77
N LEU A 84 -2.10 3.27 5.98
CA LEU A 84 -1.22 2.27 6.59
C LEU A 84 -1.93 0.96 6.94
N ASP A 85 -3.24 1.00 7.16
CA ASP A 85 -4.07 -0.19 7.34
C ASP A 85 -4.12 -1.06 6.07
N LEU A 86 -4.27 -0.44 4.89
CA LEU A 86 -4.19 -1.11 3.59
C LEU A 86 -2.77 -1.62 3.30
N VAL A 87 -1.75 -0.82 3.64
CA VAL A 87 -0.34 -1.23 3.52
C VAL A 87 -0.06 -2.46 4.39
N ALA A 88 -0.50 -2.46 5.65
CA ALA A 88 -0.31 -3.60 6.55
C ALA A 88 -1.03 -4.85 6.05
N LEU A 89 -2.28 -4.71 5.59
CA LEU A 89 -3.03 -5.83 5.02
C LEU A 89 -2.32 -6.41 3.78
N GLY A 90 -1.92 -5.56 2.82
CA GLY A 90 -1.22 -5.99 1.62
C GLY A 90 0.14 -6.63 1.91
N THR A 91 0.90 -6.04 2.84
CA THR A 91 2.20 -6.59 3.27
C THR A 91 2.05 -8.02 3.78
N VAL A 92 1.10 -8.25 4.67
CA VAL A 92 0.96 -9.57 5.30
C VAL A 92 0.24 -10.56 4.38
N ALA A 93 -0.78 -10.12 3.63
CA ALA A 93 -1.53 -10.98 2.71
C ALA A 93 -0.67 -11.50 1.55
N ASP A 94 0.28 -10.69 1.06
CA ASP A 94 1.20 -11.09 0.00
C ASP A 94 2.47 -11.81 0.51
N VAL A 95 2.53 -12.11 1.82
CA VAL A 95 3.67 -12.82 2.46
C VAL A 95 5.00 -12.09 2.19
N VAL A 96 4.95 -10.76 2.28
CA VAL A 96 6.12 -9.91 2.02
C VAL A 96 7.12 -10.01 3.17
N PRO A 97 8.44 -10.10 2.89
CA PRO A 97 9.45 -10.09 3.94
C PRO A 97 9.31 -8.87 4.87
N LEU A 98 9.15 -9.14 6.17
CA LEU A 98 9.07 -8.13 7.23
C LEU A 98 10.46 -7.65 7.65
N ASP A 99 11.15 -7.04 6.70
CA ASP A 99 12.35 -6.24 6.93
C ASP A 99 12.05 -5.03 7.83
N THR A 100 13.08 -4.25 8.18
CA THR A 100 12.95 -3.11 9.08
C THR A 100 11.82 -2.14 8.67
N ASN A 101 11.68 -1.82 7.38
CA ASN A 101 10.69 -0.83 6.93
C ASN A 101 9.30 -1.44 6.90
N ASN A 102 9.15 -2.63 6.30
CA ASN A 102 7.87 -3.31 6.18
C ASN A 102 7.32 -3.69 7.56
N ARG A 103 8.19 -4.04 8.51
CA ARG A 103 7.83 -4.28 9.91
C ARG A 103 7.26 -3.03 10.58
N ILE A 104 7.91 -1.88 10.41
CA ILE A 104 7.44 -0.61 10.99
C ILE A 104 6.08 -0.22 10.37
N LEU A 105 5.97 -0.24 9.05
CA LEU A 105 4.72 0.10 8.35
C LEU A 105 3.57 -0.83 8.75
N THR A 106 3.83 -2.14 8.82
CA THR A 106 2.86 -3.13 9.26
C THR A 106 2.42 -2.91 10.71
N TRP A 107 3.37 -2.64 11.61
CA TRP A 107 3.08 -2.36 13.02
C TRP A 107 2.24 -1.10 13.19
N GLN A 108 2.55 -0.03 12.44
CA GLN A 108 1.76 1.20 12.46
C GLN A 108 0.35 0.98 11.90
N GLY A 109 0.21 0.23 10.80
CA GLY A 109 -1.09 -0.13 10.24
C GLY A 109 -1.95 -0.95 11.22
N LEU A 110 -1.38 -1.97 11.85
CA LEU A 110 -2.05 -2.75 12.91
C LEU A 110 -2.48 -1.87 14.08
N SER A 111 -1.61 -0.98 14.54
CA SER A 111 -1.93 -0.04 15.63
C SER A 111 -3.10 0.88 15.29
N ARG A 112 -3.19 1.33 14.03
CA ARG A 112 -4.33 2.11 13.55
C ARG A 112 -5.61 1.31 13.49
N ILE A 113 -5.56 0.07 13.00
CA ILE A 113 -6.72 -0.82 12.97
C ILE A 113 -7.25 -1.06 14.39
N ARG A 114 -6.36 -1.37 15.34
CA ARG A 114 -6.69 -1.51 16.77
C ARG A 114 -7.31 -0.24 17.35
N ALA A 115 -6.84 0.93 16.94
CA ALA A 115 -7.41 2.22 17.35
C ALA A 115 -8.75 2.56 16.65
N GLY A 116 -9.33 1.65 15.85
CA GLY A 116 -10.56 1.90 15.09
C GLY A 116 -10.39 2.85 13.89
N LYS A 117 -9.15 3.21 13.53
CA LYS A 117 -8.81 4.16 12.46
C LYS A 117 -8.45 3.44 11.16
N CYS A 118 -9.30 2.51 10.74
CA CYS A 118 -9.15 1.76 9.49
C CYS A 118 -10.33 1.97 8.53
N ARG A 119 -10.13 1.60 7.26
CA ARG A 119 -11.15 1.65 6.24
C ARG A 119 -12.34 0.74 6.60
N PRO A 120 -13.59 1.19 6.36
CA PRO A 120 -14.81 0.41 6.54
C PRO A 120 -14.77 -1.02 5.98
N GLY A 121 -14.10 -1.24 4.84
CA GLY A 121 -13.95 -2.58 4.27
C GLY A 121 -13.12 -3.52 5.13
N ILE A 122 -12.02 -3.03 5.72
CA ILE A 122 -11.20 -3.81 6.67
C ILE A 122 -12.02 -4.12 7.93
N LYS A 123 -12.77 -3.14 8.43
CA LYS A 123 -13.67 -3.35 9.58
C LYS A 123 -14.70 -4.44 9.29
N ALA A 124 -15.35 -4.39 8.13
CA ALA A 124 -16.31 -5.41 7.71
C ALA A 124 -15.67 -6.80 7.57
N LEU A 125 -14.43 -6.88 7.04
CA LEU A 125 -13.68 -8.14 6.97
C LEU A 125 -13.37 -8.71 8.35
N LEU A 126 -12.98 -7.88 9.31
CA LEU A 126 -12.73 -8.30 10.70
C LEU A 126 -14.01 -8.87 11.34
N GLU A 127 -15.15 -8.23 11.12
CA GLU A 127 -16.44 -8.70 11.61
C GLU A 127 -16.82 -10.07 11.01
N ILE A 128 -16.60 -10.25 9.71
CA ILE A 128 -16.89 -11.52 9.01
C ILE A 128 -15.94 -12.63 9.47
N ALA A 129 -14.67 -12.29 9.69
CA ALA A 129 -13.66 -13.21 10.18
C ALA A 129 -13.77 -13.49 11.69
N ASN A 130 -14.76 -12.89 12.37
CA ASN A 130 -14.96 -12.96 13.82
C ASN A 130 -13.68 -12.62 14.61
N ARG A 131 -12.98 -11.54 14.23
CA ARG A 131 -11.75 -11.08 14.88
C ARG A 131 -11.99 -9.80 15.65
N ASP A 132 -11.52 -9.78 16.90
CA ASP A 132 -11.49 -8.59 17.74
C ASP A 132 -10.38 -7.63 17.24
N PRO A 133 -10.72 -6.42 16.76
CA PRO A 133 -9.73 -5.46 16.30
C PRO A 133 -8.69 -5.10 17.36
N LEU A 134 -9.04 -5.11 18.66
CA LEU A 134 -8.13 -4.73 19.75
C LEU A 134 -7.01 -5.75 19.97
N LYS A 135 -7.29 -7.02 19.69
CA LYS A 135 -6.35 -8.14 19.85
C LYS A 135 -5.66 -8.55 18.54
N LEU A 136 -5.97 -7.85 17.45
CA LEU A 136 -5.56 -8.21 16.10
C LEU A 136 -4.04 -8.29 15.96
N ALA A 137 -3.51 -9.45 15.59
CA ALA A 137 -2.10 -9.66 15.27
C ALA A 137 -1.86 -9.64 13.76
N ALA A 138 -0.58 -9.56 13.35
CA ALA A 138 -0.22 -9.67 11.94
C ALA A 138 -0.71 -11.01 11.35
N SER A 139 -0.57 -12.11 12.09
CA SER A 139 -1.05 -13.43 11.66
C SER A 139 -2.55 -13.45 11.33
N ASP A 140 -3.39 -12.71 12.05
CA ASP A 140 -4.82 -12.61 11.73
C ASP A 140 -5.04 -11.94 10.36
N LEU A 141 -4.23 -10.93 10.00
CA LEU A 141 -4.28 -10.34 8.67
C LEU A 141 -3.93 -11.38 7.59
N GLY A 142 -2.90 -12.18 7.83
CA GLY A 142 -2.41 -13.17 6.87
C GLY A 142 -3.29 -14.41 6.73
N PHE A 143 -3.89 -14.90 7.82
CA PHE A 143 -4.64 -16.16 7.83
C PHE A 143 -6.17 -15.97 7.82
N ALA A 144 -6.67 -14.86 8.36
CA ALA A 144 -8.11 -14.61 8.40
C ALA A 144 -8.56 -13.66 7.28
N LEU A 145 -7.82 -12.59 7.01
CA LEU A 145 -8.22 -11.56 6.04
C LEU A 145 -7.63 -11.79 4.64
N GLY A 146 -6.37 -12.20 4.53
CA GLY A 146 -5.66 -12.42 3.28
C GLY A 146 -6.36 -13.42 2.33
N PRO A 147 -6.68 -14.66 2.78
CA PRO A 147 -7.34 -15.65 1.94
C PRO A 147 -8.71 -15.19 1.47
N ARG A 148 -9.43 -14.45 2.31
CA ARG A 148 -10.71 -13.82 1.99
C ARG A 148 -10.49 -12.82 0.86
N LEU A 149 -9.64 -11.81 1.06
CA LEU A 149 -9.35 -10.80 0.02
C LEU A 149 -8.96 -11.45 -1.33
N ASN A 150 -8.11 -12.48 -1.31
CA ASN A 150 -7.67 -13.20 -2.49
C ASN A 150 -8.81 -14.00 -3.16
N ALA A 151 -9.68 -14.63 -2.36
CA ALA A 151 -10.87 -15.30 -2.88
C ALA A 151 -11.82 -14.31 -3.55
N ALA A 152 -11.99 -13.09 -3.01
CA ALA A 152 -12.80 -12.07 -3.70
C ALA A 152 -12.17 -11.57 -5.00
N GLY A 153 -10.84 -11.60 -5.14
CA GLY A 153 -10.16 -11.22 -6.38
C GLY A 153 -10.09 -12.33 -7.44
N SER A 154 -10.19 -13.60 -7.05
CA SER A 154 -10.00 -14.75 -7.97
C SER A 154 -11.29 -15.24 -8.65
N TRP A 155 -12.45 -14.98 -8.07
CA TRP A 155 -13.72 -15.17 -8.77
C TRP A 155 -14.02 -13.91 -9.55
N THR A 156 -14.70 -14.01 -10.69
CA THR A 156 -15.26 -12.91 -11.49
C THR A 156 -16.33 -12.09 -10.74
N ILE A 157 -16.20 -11.96 -9.42
CA ILE A 157 -16.92 -11.09 -8.52
C ILE A 157 -16.20 -9.73 -8.48
N CYS A 158 -16.25 -9.05 -9.63
CA CYS A 158 -16.46 -7.61 -9.75
C CYS A 158 -15.37 -6.63 -9.21
N PRO A 159 -15.27 -5.41 -9.78
CA PRO A 159 -14.61 -4.24 -9.17
C PRO A 159 -15.05 -3.86 -7.73
N SER A 160 -15.90 -4.64 -7.07
CA SER A 160 -16.51 -4.33 -5.77
C SER A 160 -15.60 -4.63 -4.60
N ALA A 161 -14.78 -5.69 -4.60
CA ALA A 161 -13.99 -6.07 -3.43
C ALA A 161 -12.95 -5.01 -3.04
N TRP A 162 -12.17 -4.53 -4.01
CA TRP A 162 -11.23 -3.41 -3.79
C TRP A 162 -11.99 -2.11 -3.48
N ARG A 163 -13.16 -1.87 -4.09
CA ARG A 163 -14.01 -0.71 -3.76
C ARG A 163 -14.51 -0.76 -2.32
N CYS A 164 -14.89 -1.93 -1.81
CA CYS A 164 -15.31 -2.10 -0.43
C CYS A 164 -14.11 -1.88 0.51
N CYS A 165 -12.90 -2.40 0.19
CA CYS A 165 -11.67 -2.12 0.94
C CYS A 165 -11.27 -0.63 0.95
N CYS A 166 -11.40 0.06 -0.18
CA CYS A 166 -11.05 1.47 -0.33
C CYS A 166 -12.20 2.44 0.02
N ALA A 167 -13.37 1.92 0.39
CA ALA A 167 -14.53 2.75 0.70
C ALA A 167 -14.23 3.67 1.88
N THR A 168 -14.71 4.91 1.81
CA THR A 168 -14.62 5.90 2.88
C THR A 168 -15.90 5.98 3.73
N THR A 169 -16.99 5.40 3.25
CA THR A 169 -18.30 5.30 3.93
C THR A 169 -18.56 3.88 4.44
N SER A 170 -19.51 3.74 5.38
CA SER A 170 -19.84 2.44 5.99
C SER A 170 -20.12 1.37 4.93
N VAL A 171 -19.39 0.27 5.00
CA VAL A 171 -19.59 -0.90 4.15
C VAL A 171 -20.44 -1.91 4.92
N LYS A 172 -21.62 -2.26 4.40
CA LYS A 172 -22.46 -3.31 5.00
C LYS A 172 -21.80 -4.68 4.79
N ARG A 173 -22.05 -5.62 5.69
CA ARG A 173 -21.62 -7.03 5.61
C ARG A 173 -21.95 -7.68 4.26
N ALA A 174 -23.00 -7.20 3.58
CA ALA A 174 -23.44 -7.60 2.24
C ALA A 174 -22.46 -7.26 1.08
N CYS A 175 -21.40 -6.47 1.31
CA CYS A 175 -20.33 -6.27 0.32
C CYS A 175 -19.49 -7.54 0.10
N TRP A 176 -19.55 -8.49 1.04
CA TRP A 176 -18.74 -9.70 1.04
C TRP A 176 -19.64 -10.95 0.93
N PRO A 177 -19.13 -12.05 0.34
CA PRO A 177 -19.88 -13.29 0.22
C PRO A 177 -20.35 -13.81 1.59
N THR A 178 -21.62 -14.21 1.69
CA THR A 178 -22.19 -14.81 2.91
C THR A 178 -21.55 -16.16 3.27
N SER A 179 -20.87 -16.82 2.32
CA SER A 179 -20.10 -18.03 2.58
C SER A 179 -18.89 -17.81 3.51
N TRP A 180 -18.48 -16.56 3.74
CA TRP A 180 -17.29 -16.24 4.55
C TRP A 180 -17.55 -16.07 6.04
N THR A 181 -18.82 -16.10 6.46
CA THR A 181 -19.24 -16.02 7.87
C THR A 181 -19.32 -17.38 8.56
N ARG A 182 -19.00 -18.48 7.86
CA ARG A 182 -18.84 -19.81 8.45
C ARG A 182 -17.38 -20.08 8.78
#